data_AF-A0A6C0J3P3-F1
#
_entry.id   AF-A0A6C0J3P3-F1
#
_cell.length_a   1.000
_cell.length_b   1.000
_cell.length_c   1.000
_cell.angle_alpha   90.00
_cell.angle_beta   90.00
_cell.angle_gamma   90.00
#
_symmetry.space_group_name_H-M   'P 1'
#
loop_
_entity.id
_entity.type
_entity.pdbx_description
1 polymer ?
#
loop_
_entity_poly.entity_id
_entity_poly.type
_entity_poly.pdbx_seq_one_letter_code
_entity_poly.pdbx_strand_id
1 'polypeptide(L)'
;MNCKRTEKIKCYYCGGNHNCRNCQIEKNLAGTMKQIVGKIMENIVAKYINCQYCNTKSLKVLGNNTPSLDIVCSNCNNINIECKSKCLSVEGKLPNDLYLNHGNYNEYLKRQEKGLDWIIIIYKVLRKDKIISIRKILYVKNNNIKDNNKNFSIVKKHNSHSSSIFIKNHNLLEEIKLDKSYNFSFKTIYNKLLLNLKKLINN
;
A
#
# COMPACT_ATOMS: atom_id res chain seq x y z
N MET A 1 20.90 45.58 -12.35
CA MET A 1 19.65 44.78 -12.26
C MET A 1 19.99 43.31 -12.44
N ASN A 2 20.13 42.55 -11.34
CA ASN A 2 20.40 41.11 -11.42
C ASN A 2 19.08 40.35 -11.67
N CYS A 3 18.85 39.99 -12.94
CA CYS A 3 17.79 39.04 -13.30
C CYS A 3 18.16 37.67 -12.73
N LYS A 4 17.61 37.33 -11.56
CA LYS A 4 17.75 35.99 -10.98
C LYS A 4 17.12 35.00 -11.96
N ARG A 5 17.96 34.24 -12.69
CA ARG A 5 17.53 33.03 -13.40
C ARG A 5 16.80 32.16 -12.38
N THR A 6 15.49 32.05 -12.49
CA THR A 6 14.72 31.05 -11.74
C THR A 6 15.20 29.68 -12.22
N GLU A 7 15.87 28.93 -11.34
CA GLU A 7 16.22 27.55 -11.61
C GLU A 7 14.96 26.79 -12.04
N LYS A 8 15.01 26.14 -13.22
CA LYS A 8 13.89 25.32 -13.70
C LYS A 8 13.76 24.10 -12.79
N ILE A 9 12.77 24.11 -11.91
CA ILE A 9 12.43 22.97 -11.06
C ILE A 9 11.71 21.93 -11.93
N LYS A 10 12.38 20.83 -12.26
CA LYS A 10 11.79 19.74 -13.06
C LYS A 10 10.93 18.83 -12.18
N CYS A 11 9.64 18.72 -12.51
CA CYS A 11 8.74 17.74 -11.92
C CYS A 11 9.03 16.35 -12.50
N TYR A 12 9.57 15.43 -11.69
CA TYR A 12 9.77 14.04 -12.12
C TYR A 12 8.48 13.23 -12.28
N TYR A 13 7.33 13.76 -11.82
CA TYR A 13 6.05 13.13 -12.08
C TYR A 13 5.55 13.42 -13.50
N CYS A 14 5.36 14.68 -13.87
CA CYS A 14 4.75 15.07 -15.15
C CYS A 14 5.68 15.78 -16.15
N GLY A 15 6.93 16.07 -15.78
CA GLY A 15 7.89 16.80 -16.62
C GLY A 15 7.72 18.32 -16.62
N GLY A 16 6.74 18.89 -15.90
CA GLY A 16 6.51 20.34 -15.83
C GLY A 16 7.51 21.11 -14.97
N ASN A 17 7.42 22.45 -15.01
CA ASN A 17 8.28 23.34 -14.22
C ASN A 17 7.69 23.63 -12.82
N HIS A 18 7.66 22.62 -11.96
CA HIS A 18 7.21 22.71 -10.56
C HIS A 18 7.76 21.56 -9.71
N ASN A 19 7.69 21.67 -8.38
CA ASN A 19 8.03 20.56 -7.48
C ASN A 19 6.96 19.44 -7.55
N CYS A 20 7.37 18.17 -7.53
CA CYS A 20 6.44 17.02 -7.52
C CYS A 20 5.35 17.09 -6.43
N ARG A 21 5.65 17.65 -5.25
CA ARG A 21 4.66 17.84 -4.17
C ARG A 21 3.47 18.72 -4.60
N ASN A 22 3.70 19.62 -5.55
CA ASN A 22 2.71 20.54 -6.09
C ASN A 22 2.17 20.08 -7.46
N CYS A 23 2.45 18.85 -7.88
CA CYS A 23 2.02 18.35 -9.17
C CYS A 23 0.51 18.06 -9.20
N GLN A 24 -0.26 18.90 -9.89
CA GLN A 24 -1.71 18.71 -10.00
C GLN A 24 -2.07 17.41 -10.76
N ILE A 25 -1.28 17.03 -11.76
CA ILE A 25 -1.46 15.74 -12.45
C ILE A 25 -1.28 14.57 -11.48
N GLU A 26 -0.29 14.61 -10.58
CA GLU A 26 -0.11 13.56 -9.56
C GLU A 26 -1.31 13.51 -8.62
N LYS A 27 -1.81 14.68 -8.16
CA LYS A 27 -2.99 14.77 -7.30
C LYS A 27 -4.24 14.19 -7.97
N ASN A 28 -4.50 14.56 -9.23
CA ASN A 28 -5.66 14.09 -10.00
C ASN A 28 -5.60 12.57 -10.23
N LEU A 29 -4.40 12.02 -10.45
CA LEU A 29 -4.23 10.59 -10.70
C LEU A 29 -4.05 9.75 -9.42
N ALA A 30 -3.84 10.38 -8.26
CA ALA A 30 -3.46 9.69 -7.02
C ALA A 30 -4.46 8.62 -6.58
N GLY A 31 -5.76 8.92 -6.66
CA GLY A 31 -6.82 7.98 -6.28
C GLY A 31 -6.78 6.70 -7.12
N THR A 32 -6.80 6.85 -8.44
CA THR A 32 -6.74 5.72 -9.39
C THR A 32 -5.44 4.95 -9.25
N MET A 33 -4.30 5.64 -9.16
CA MET A 33 -3.00 4.98 -8.98
C MET A 33 -2.94 4.18 -7.68
N LYS A 34 -3.50 4.71 -6.58
CA LYS A 34 -3.56 4.00 -5.30
C LYS A 34 -4.34 2.68 -5.42
N GLN A 35 -5.47 2.68 -6.12
CA GLN A 35 -6.27 1.46 -6.34
C GLN A 35 -5.51 0.43 -7.17
N ILE A 36 -4.85 0.87 -8.25
CA ILE A 36 -4.04 -0.01 -9.10
C ILE A 36 -2.89 -0.64 -8.31
N VAL A 37 -2.18 0.18 -7.52
CA VAL A 37 -1.09 -0.31 -6.68
C VAL A 37 -1.61 -1.31 -5.65
N GLY A 38 -2.75 -1.05 -5.00
CA GLY A 38 -3.38 -2.00 -4.07
C GLY A 38 -3.56 -3.39 -4.70
N LYS A 39 -4.18 -3.45 -5.87
CA LYS A 39 -4.38 -4.71 -6.62
C LYS A 39 -3.08 -5.39 -7.01
N ILE A 40 -2.06 -4.62 -7.42
CA ILE A 40 -0.73 -5.19 -7.72
C ILE A 40 -0.15 -5.85 -6.46
N MET A 41 -0.27 -5.20 -5.31
CA MET A 41 0.25 -5.69 -4.04
C MET A 41 -0.47 -6.96 -3.57
N GLU A 42 -1.80 -7.01 -3.66
CA GLU A 42 -2.59 -8.22 -3.39
C GLU A 42 -2.16 -9.40 -4.27
N ASN A 43 -2.00 -9.16 -5.57
CA ASN A 43 -1.56 -10.19 -6.51
C ASN A 43 -0.14 -10.68 -6.23
N ILE A 44 0.76 -9.81 -5.79
CA ILE A 44 2.11 -10.19 -5.40
C ILE A 44 2.08 -11.13 -4.20
N VAL A 45 1.25 -10.80 -3.20
CA VAL A 45 1.07 -11.67 -2.02
C VAL A 45 0.56 -13.03 -2.45
N ALA A 46 -0.54 -13.08 -3.21
CA ALA A 46 -1.13 -14.33 -3.64
C ALA A 46 -0.16 -15.19 -4.47
N LYS A 47 0.65 -14.58 -5.34
CA LYS A 47 1.54 -15.30 -6.25
C LYS A 47 2.86 -15.72 -5.61
N TYR A 48 3.46 -14.86 -4.79
CA TYR A 48 4.85 -15.04 -4.36
C TYR A 48 5.01 -15.33 -2.87
N ILE A 49 3.96 -15.20 -2.06
CA ILE A 49 4.05 -15.43 -0.62
C ILE A 49 3.39 -16.76 -0.27
N ASN A 50 4.08 -17.58 0.53
CA ASN A 50 3.49 -18.79 1.07
C ASN A 50 2.49 -18.41 2.18
N CYS A 51 1.44 -19.22 2.36
CA CYS A 51 0.61 -19.08 3.54
C CYS A 51 1.44 -19.30 4.81
N GLN A 52 1.32 -18.43 5.82
CA GLN A 52 2.10 -18.54 7.06
C GLN A 52 1.63 -19.68 8.00
N TYR A 53 0.58 -20.41 7.63
CA TYR A 53 0.06 -21.56 8.39
C TYR A 53 0.45 -22.89 7.77
N CYS A 54 0.15 -23.14 6.49
CA CYS A 54 0.53 -24.38 5.80
C CYS A 54 1.86 -24.30 5.04
N ASN A 55 2.48 -23.13 4.94
CA ASN A 55 3.71 -22.89 4.19
C ASN A 55 3.65 -23.30 2.70
N THR A 56 2.45 -23.35 2.10
CA THR A 56 2.26 -23.64 0.67
C THR A 56 1.85 -22.40 -0.12
N LYS A 57 2.07 -22.42 -1.44
CA LYS A 57 1.57 -21.42 -2.40
C LYS A 57 0.07 -21.60 -2.67
N SER A 58 -0.74 -21.21 -1.70
CA SER A 58 -2.19 -21.44 -1.69
C SER A 58 -3.01 -20.18 -1.40
N LEU A 59 -2.39 -19.00 -1.43
CA LEU A 59 -3.06 -17.72 -1.23
C LEU A 59 -3.79 -17.28 -2.51
N LYS A 60 -5.03 -16.80 -2.37
CA LYS A 60 -5.89 -16.34 -3.47
C LYS A 60 -6.51 -14.98 -3.14
N VAL A 61 -6.55 -14.08 -4.11
CA VAL A 61 -7.23 -12.78 -4.00
C VAL A 61 -8.73 -12.96 -4.15
N LEU A 62 -9.54 -12.37 -3.27
CA LEU A 62 -11.00 -12.42 -3.32
C LEU A 62 -11.64 -11.26 -4.11
N GLY A 63 -10.93 -10.16 -4.30
CA GLY A 63 -11.41 -8.99 -5.03
C GLY A 63 -12.29 -8.04 -4.20
N ASN A 64 -12.82 -7.00 -4.86
CA ASN A 64 -13.33 -5.78 -4.22
C ASN A 64 -14.66 -5.89 -3.44
N ASN A 65 -15.27 -7.07 -3.34
CA ASN A 65 -16.62 -7.21 -2.80
C ASN A 65 -16.68 -7.66 -1.34
N THR A 66 -15.52 -7.79 -0.68
CA THR A 66 -15.44 -8.31 0.68
C THR A 66 -14.77 -7.28 1.60
N PRO A 67 -15.55 -6.52 2.40
CA PRO A 67 -14.97 -5.51 3.29
C PRO A 67 -13.99 -6.12 4.28
N SER A 68 -12.79 -5.53 4.33
CA SER A 68 -11.68 -5.93 5.22
C SER A 68 -11.32 -7.42 5.11
N LEU A 69 -11.33 -7.95 3.88
CA LEU A 69 -10.81 -9.27 3.55
C LEU A 69 -10.37 -9.30 2.08
N ASP A 70 -9.06 -9.29 1.86
CA ASP A 70 -8.47 -9.21 0.52
C ASP A 70 -8.02 -10.59 -0.01
N ILE A 71 -7.49 -11.45 0.87
CA ILE A 71 -6.81 -12.69 0.51
C ILE A 71 -7.25 -13.83 1.43
N VAL A 72 -7.37 -15.04 0.88
CA VAL A 72 -7.60 -16.27 1.64
C VAL A 72 -6.60 -17.36 1.30
N CYS A 73 -6.35 -18.27 2.24
CA CYS A 73 -5.65 -19.51 1.96
C CYS A 73 -6.64 -20.61 1.55
N SER A 74 -6.46 -21.22 0.37
CA SER A 74 -7.30 -22.33 -0.07
C SER A 74 -7.05 -23.64 0.66
N ASN A 75 -5.93 -23.77 1.38
CA ASN A 75 -5.52 -25.02 2.03
C ASN A 75 -5.77 -25.01 3.55
N CYS A 76 -5.75 -23.83 4.17
CA CYS A 76 -6.01 -23.67 5.60
C CYS A 76 -7.41 -23.08 5.78
N ASN A 77 -8.43 -23.93 5.90
CA ASN A 77 -9.85 -23.63 6.15
C ASN A 77 -10.15 -22.13 6.47
N ASN A 78 -10.09 -21.29 5.44
CA ASN A 78 -10.40 -19.87 5.48
C ASN A 78 -9.55 -19.01 6.44
N ILE A 79 -8.23 -19.17 6.46
CA ILE A 79 -7.35 -18.09 6.94
C ILE A 79 -7.63 -16.85 6.09
N ASN A 80 -8.21 -15.84 6.73
CA ASN A 80 -8.57 -14.57 6.14
C ASN A 80 -7.44 -13.58 6.35
N ILE A 81 -7.05 -12.87 5.30
CA ILE A 81 -5.93 -11.94 5.33
C ILE A 81 -6.37 -10.61 4.71
N GLU A 82 -6.17 -9.53 5.46
CA GLU A 82 -6.22 -8.16 4.97
C GLU A 82 -4.86 -7.75 4.41
N CYS A 83 -4.81 -7.19 3.21
CA CYS A 83 -3.61 -6.74 2.56
C CYS A 83 -3.58 -5.20 2.49
N LYS A 84 -2.63 -4.57 3.20
CA LYS A 84 -2.37 -3.13 3.09
C LYS A 84 -1.02 -2.84 2.49
N SER A 85 -0.93 -1.68 1.85
CA SER A 85 0.33 -1.17 1.34
C SER A 85 0.55 0.29 1.73
N LYS A 86 1.82 0.63 1.98
CA LYS A 86 2.26 1.98 2.35
C LYS A 86 3.45 2.39 1.49
N CYS A 87 3.30 3.52 0.80
CA CYS A 87 4.41 4.16 0.10
C CYS A 87 5.28 4.92 1.11
N LEU A 88 6.56 4.56 1.18
CA LEU A 88 7.61 5.25 1.92
C LEU A 88 8.85 5.39 1.01
N SER A 89 8.84 6.43 0.17
CA SER A 89 9.96 6.82 -0.71
C SER A 89 11.08 7.59 0.00
N VAL A 90 11.28 7.37 1.31
CA VAL A 90 12.39 7.97 2.06
C VAL A 90 13.71 7.34 1.62
N GLU A 91 14.74 8.18 1.48
CA GLU A 91 16.11 7.73 1.28
C GLU A 91 16.68 7.20 2.61
N GLY A 92 17.40 6.08 2.57
CA GLY A 92 17.95 5.44 3.78
C GLY A 92 16.94 4.59 4.55
N LYS A 93 17.05 4.59 5.88
CA LYS A 93 16.30 3.71 6.79
C LYS A 93 14.81 4.06 6.80
N LEU A 94 13.97 3.02 6.89
CA LEU A 94 12.54 3.20 7.08
C LEU A 94 12.25 3.78 8.47
N PRO A 95 11.23 4.64 8.62
CA PRO A 95 10.75 5.03 9.94
C PRO A 95 10.25 3.79 10.68
N ASN A 96 10.64 3.67 11.95
CA ASN A 96 10.24 2.53 12.78
C ASN A 96 8.73 2.46 12.98
N ASP A 97 8.08 3.60 13.16
CA ASP A 97 6.63 3.67 13.35
C ASP A 97 5.92 3.86 12.00
N LEU A 98 4.79 3.18 11.82
CA LEU A 98 3.97 3.27 10.61
C LEU A 98 2.56 3.74 10.97
N TYR A 99 2.05 4.62 10.12
CA TYR A 99 0.66 5.07 10.15
C TYR A 99 0.01 4.83 8.79
N LEU A 100 -1.11 4.11 8.79
CA LEU A 100 -1.88 3.78 7.59
C LEU A 100 -3.35 4.17 7.78
N ASN A 101 -3.98 4.62 6.70
CA ASN A 101 -5.43 4.81 6.68
C ASN A 101 -6.13 3.46 6.47
N HIS A 102 -7.24 3.26 7.15
CA HIS A 102 -8.12 2.11 7.01
C HIS A 102 -9.55 2.57 6.66
N GLY A 103 -10.32 1.68 6.03
CA GLY A 103 -11.76 1.81 5.82
C GLY A 103 -12.60 1.72 7.10
N ASN A 104 -13.82 1.20 6.96
CA ASN A 104 -14.83 1.20 8.01
C ASN A 104 -14.40 0.39 9.25
N TYR A 105 -14.40 1.04 10.42
CA TYR A 105 -13.96 0.46 11.68
C TYR A 105 -14.89 -0.67 12.17
N ASN A 106 -16.20 -0.49 12.03
CA ASN A 106 -17.17 -1.48 12.50
C ASN A 106 -17.12 -2.75 11.64
N GLU A 107 -16.96 -2.61 10.33
CA GLU A 107 -16.76 -3.76 9.44
C GLU A 107 -15.45 -4.50 9.72
N TYR A 108 -14.39 -3.75 10.03
CA TYR A 108 -13.14 -4.34 10.51
C TYR A 108 -13.35 -5.17 11.78
N LEU A 109 -14.01 -4.63 12.81
CA LEU A 109 -14.24 -5.35 14.08
C LEU A 109 -14.96 -6.68 13.86
N LYS A 110 -16.04 -6.68 13.06
CA LYS A 110 -16.79 -7.90 12.69
C LYS A 110 -15.90 -8.95 12.01
N ARG A 111 -14.92 -8.52 11.21
CA ARG A 111 -13.97 -9.42 10.53
C ARG A 111 -12.90 -9.92 11.48
N GLN A 112 -12.37 -9.05 12.33
CA GLN A 112 -11.38 -9.43 13.34
C GLN A 112 -11.93 -10.48 14.30
N GLU A 113 -13.20 -10.38 14.70
CA GLU A 113 -13.88 -11.40 15.50
C GLU A 113 -13.81 -12.79 14.85
N LYS A 114 -14.01 -12.86 13.53
CA LYS A 114 -13.97 -14.08 12.70
C LYS A 114 -12.56 -14.59 12.37
N GLY A 115 -11.52 -13.94 12.89
CA GLY A 115 -10.13 -14.24 12.57
C GLY A 115 -9.69 -13.53 11.31
N LEU A 116 -8.89 -12.47 11.47
CA LEU A 116 -8.31 -11.70 10.37
C LEU A 116 -6.82 -11.45 10.64
N ASP A 117 -6.00 -12.03 9.78
CA ASP A 117 -4.57 -11.79 9.72
C ASP A 117 -4.28 -10.61 8.80
N TRP A 118 -3.07 -10.08 8.89
CA TRP A 118 -2.68 -8.87 8.18
C TRP A 118 -1.36 -9.07 7.45
N ILE A 119 -1.33 -8.62 6.20
CA ILE A 119 -0.10 -8.43 5.42
C ILE A 119 0.06 -6.95 5.11
N ILE A 120 1.24 -6.40 5.42
CA ILE A 120 1.56 -4.99 5.19
C ILE A 120 2.80 -4.88 4.34
N ILE A 121 2.64 -4.23 3.19
CA ILE A 121 3.69 -4.08 2.20
C ILE A 121 4.17 -2.64 2.19
N ILE A 122 5.45 -2.44 2.54
CA ILE A 122 6.12 -1.16 2.44
C ILE A 122 6.83 -1.11 1.10
N TYR A 123 6.52 -0.09 0.30
CA TYR A 123 7.12 0.09 -1.02
C TYR A 123 7.64 1.52 -1.20
N LYS A 124 8.56 1.71 -2.14
CA LYS A 124 8.98 3.03 -2.62
C LYS A 124 8.56 3.25 -4.05
N VAL A 125 8.33 4.51 -4.40
CA VAL A 125 8.10 4.97 -5.77
C VAL A 125 9.28 5.81 -6.23
N LEU A 126 9.93 5.36 -7.30
CA LEU A 126 10.89 6.13 -8.08
C LEU A 126 10.12 6.87 -9.19
N ARG A 127 9.79 8.14 -8.91
CA ARG A 127 8.93 8.95 -9.81
C ARG A 127 9.54 9.16 -11.19
N LYS A 128 10.87 9.33 -11.27
CA LYS A 128 11.59 9.57 -12.53
C LYS A 128 11.40 8.40 -13.49
N ASP A 129 11.63 7.18 -13.00
CA ASP A 129 11.62 5.97 -13.82
C ASP A 129 10.25 5.28 -13.86
N LYS A 130 9.29 5.78 -13.07
CA LYS A 130 7.97 5.19 -12.86
C LYS A 130 8.08 3.75 -12.38
N ILE A 131 8.93 3.52 -11.37
CA ILE A 131 9.15 2.21 -10.77
C ILE A 131 8.62 2.18 -9.34
N ILE A 132 7.92 1.11 -8.99
CA ILE A 132 7.58 0.74 -7.63
C ILE A 132 8.52 -0.39 -7.21
N SER A 133 9.16 -0.26 -6.05
CA SER A 133 9.99 -1.30 -5.46
C SER A 133 9.44 -1.70 -4.10
N ILE A 134 9.21 -3.00 -3.89
CA ILE A 134 8.88 -3.50 -2.55
C ILE A 134 10.13 -3.44 -1.69
N ARG A 135 9.98 -2.89 -0.47
CA ARG A 135 11.05 -2.75 0.51
C ARG A 135 10.93 -3.76 1.64
N LYS A 136 9.71 -4.00 2.10
CA LYS A 136 9.43 -4.86 3.26
C LYS A 136 8.03 -5.44 3.15
N ILE A 137 7.85 -6.69 3.59
CA ILE A 137 6.54 -7.30 3.79
C ILE A 137 6.48 -7.77 5.24
N LEU A 138 5.45 -7.33 5.95
CA LEU A 138 5.21 -7.66 7.34
C LEU A 138 3.95 -8.53 7.45
N TYR A 139 3.98 -9.48 8.37
CA TYR A 139 2.85 -10.34 8.72
C TYR A 139 2.43 -10.10 10.16
N VAL A 140 1.12 -10.07 10.41
CA VAL A 140 0.57 -10.01 11.76
C VAL A 140 -0.58 -11.01 11.88
N LYS A 141 -0.41 -11.99 12.76
CA LYS A 141 -1.46 -12.96 13.09
C LYS A 141 -2.60 -12.31 13.86
N ASN A 142 -3.83 -12.78 13.64
CA ASN A 142 -5.03 -12.35 14.33
C ASN A 142 -4.87 -12.34 15.85
N ASN A 143 -4.26 -13.39 16.42
CA ASN A 143 -4.08 -13.51 17.86
C ASN A 143 -3.16 -12.40 18.38
N ASN A 144 -2.08 -12.08 17.66
CA ASN A 144 -1.21 -10.96 18.03
C ASN A 144 -1.98 -9.63 18.03
N ILE A 145 -3.00 -9.46 17.18
CA ILE A 145 -3.83 -8.25 17.17
C ILE A 145 -4.79 -8.23 18.37
N LYS A 146 -5.44 -9.37 18.67
CA LYS A 146 -6.41 -9.51 19.78
C LYS A 146 -5.75 -9.45 21.16
N ASP A 147 -4.56 -10.02 21.31
CA ASP A 147 -3.80 -10.07 22.57
C ASP A 147 -3.17 -8.72 22.94
N ASN A 148 -3.67 -7.64 22.34
CA ASN A 148 -3.30 -6.27 22.64
C ASN A 148 -1.80 -6.01 22.43
N ASN A 149 -1.27 -6.50 21.31
CA ASN A 149 0.10 -6.20 20.92
C ASN A 149 0.27 -4.68 20.87
N LYS A 150 1.05 -4.15 21.81
CA LYS A 150 1.36 -2.72 21.95
C LYS A 150 1.97 -2.12 20.67
N ASN A 151 2.38 -2.96 19.73
CA ASN A 151 2.99 -2.60 18.47
C ASN A 151 2.02 -2.53 17.28
N PHE A 152 0.76 -2.96 17.41
CA PHE A 152 -0.23 -2.86 16.33
C PHE A 152 -1.61 -2.51 16.89
N SER A 153 -2.17 -1.37 16.47
CA SER A 153 -3.50 -0.96 16.87
C SER A 153 -4.30 -0.39 15.72
N ILE A 154 -5.61 -0.57 15.78
CA ILE A 154 -6.56 0.04 14.85
C ILE A 154 -7.47 0.95 15.64
N VAL A 155 -7.47 2.23 15.29
CA VAL A 155 -8.16 3.29 16.03
C VAL A 155 -9.19 3.96 15.13
N LYS A 156 -10.43 4.05 15.61
CA LYS A 156 -11.50 4.79 14.92
C LYS A 156 -11.16 6.29 14.85
N LYS A 157 -11.36 6.91 13.69
CA LYS A 157 -11.19 8.36 13.56
C LYS A 157 -12.38 9.10 14.17
N HIS A 158 -12.09 10.21 14.84
CA HIS A 158 -13.13 11.06 15.43
C HIS A 158 -14.16 11.49 14.38
N ASN A 159 -15.45 11.37 14.70
CA ASN A 159 -16.59 11.69 13.82
C ASN A 159 -16.55 11.02 12.43
N SER A 160 -15.94 9.84 12.31
CA SER A 160 -15.91 9.09 11.05
C SER A 160 -16.17 7.61 11.27
N HIS A 161 -16.74 6.95 10.26
CA HIS A 161 -16.76 5.48 10.20
C HIS A 161 -15.39 4.90 9.90
N SER A 162 -14.45 5.71 9.39
CA SER A 162 -13.11 5.24 9.03
C SER A 162 -12.20 5.06 10.25
N SER A 163 -11.13 4.30 10.05
CA SER A 163 -10.12 4.02 11.07
C SER A 163 -8.70 4.26 10.54
N SER A 164 -7.72 4.15 11.43
CA SER A 164 -6.31 4.16 11.10
C SER A 164 -5.61 3.02 11.79
N ILE A 165 -4.61 2.47 11.12
CA ILE A 165 -3.69 1.48 11.67
C ILE A 165 -2.46 2.23 12.16
N PHE A 166 -2.07 1.96 13.39
CA PHE A 166 -0.82 2.43 13.98
C PHE A 166 0.05 1.23 14.31
N ILE A 167 1.30 1.27 13.86
CA ILE A 167 2.28 0.23 14.09
C ILE A 167 3.47 0.87 14.79
N LYS A 168 3.69 0.53 16.05
CA LYS A 168 4.85 1.00 16.81
C LYS A 168 6.01 0.06 16.57
N ASN A 169 7.15 0.59 16.14
CA ASN A 169 8.36 -0.17 15.81
C ASN A 169 8.06 -1.45 15.00
N HIS A 170 7.78 -1.28 13.71
CA HIS A 170 7.44 -2.35 12.78
C HIS A 170 8.54 -3.43 12.62
N ASN A 171 9.73 -3.26 13.21
CA ASN A 171 10.78 -4.28 13.25
C ASN A 171 10.50 -5.37 14.27
N LEU A 172 9.52 -5.17 15.16
CA LEU A 172 9.04 -6.18 16.11
C LEU A 172 7.97 -7.11 15.50
N LEU A 173 7.52 -6.81 14.28
CA LEU A 173 6.59 -7.66 13.54
C LEU A 173 7.36 -8.69 12.72
N GLU A 174 6.68 -9.81 12.44
CA GLU A 174 7.21 -10.86 11.57
C GLU A 174 7.45 -10.30 10.17
N GLU A 175 8.67 -10.44 9.67
CA GLU A 175 9.03 -10.03 8.32
C GLU A 175 9.06 -11.23 7.39
N ILE A 176 8.27 -11.17 6.31
CA ILE A 176 8.34 -12.15 5.24
C ILE A 176 9.51 -11.76 4.34
N LYS A 177 10.59 -12.56 4.42
CA LYS A 177 11.77 -12.37 3.58
C LYS A 177 11.42 -12.63 2.12
N LEU A 178 11.77 -11.68 1.27
CA LEU A 178 11.68 -11.83 -0.17
C LEU A 178 12.92 -12.55 -0.68
N ASP A 179 12.71 -13.53 -1.55
CA ASP A 179 13.77 -14.26 -2.26
C ASP A 179 14.57 -13.36 -3.20
N LYS A 180 13.96 -12.28 -3.67
CA LYS A 180 14.56 -11.30 -4.57
C LYS A 180 13.94 -9.93 -4.44
N SER A 181 14.54 -8.94 -5.10
CA SER A 181 13.96 -7.61 -5.24
C SER A 181 12.79 -7.63 -6.22
N TYR A 182 11.63 -7.12 -5.79
CA TYR A 182 10.44 -6.99 -6.63
C TYR A 182 10.26 -5.53 -7.08
N ASN A 183 10.40 -5.31 -8.38
CA ASN A 183 10.28 -4.01 -9.04
C ASN A 183 9.22 -4.06 -10.13
N PHE A 184 8.40 -3.01 -10.22
CA PHE A 184 7.30 -2.93 -11.18
C PHE A 184 7.31 -1.56 -11.84
N SER A 185 7.38 -1.54 -13.17
CA SER A 185 7.15 -0.31 -13.91
C SER A 185 5.65 -0.01 -13.99
N PHE A 186 5.25 1.19 -13.62
CA PHE A 186 3.91 1.71 -13.85
C PHE A 186 3.88 2.72 -15.00
N LYS A 187 4.95 2.80 -15.81
CA LYS A 187 5.08 3.77 -16.92
C LYS A 187 3.95 3.67 -17.93
N THR A 188 3.62 2.46 -18.37
CA THR A 188 2.53 2.21 -19.34
C THR A 188 1.18 2.65 -18.80
N ILE A 189 0.89 2.27 -17.55
CA ILE A 189 -0.36 2.65 -16.85
C ILE A 189 -0.44 4.16 -16.68
N TYR A 190 0.64 4.79 -16.23
CA TYR A 190 0.76 6.23 -16.07
C TYR A 190 0.49 6.97 -17.39
N ASN A 191 1.11 6.55 -18.49
CA ASN A 191 0.93 7.17 -19.79
C ASN A 191 -0.52 7.07 -20.28
N LYS A 192 -1.17 5.91 -20.08
CA LYS A 192 -2.58 5.71 -20.42
C LYS A 192 -3.49 6.64 -19.60
N LEU A 193 -3.27 6.73 -18.29
CA LEU A 193 -4.05 7.60 -17.42
C LEU A 193 -3.85 9.08 -17.76
N LEU A 194 -2.62 9.49 -18.07
CA LEU A 194 -2.30 10.84 -18.48
C LEU A 194 -3.00 11.22 -19.79
N LEU A 195 -3.01 10.32 -20.77
CA LEU A 195 -3.70 10.54 -22.04
C LEU A 195 -5.21 10.74 -21.82
N ASN A 196 -5.83 9.90 -20.98
CA ASN A 196 -7.24 10.01 -20.65
C ASN A 196 -7.57 11.33 -19.92
N LEU A 197 -6.72 11.74 -18.97
CA LEU A 197 -6.90 13.01 -18.26
C LEU A 197 -6.83 14.21 -19.23
N LYS A 198 -5.90 14.20 -20.20
CA LYS A 198 -5.80 15.26 -21.20
C LYS A 198 -7.03 15.32 -22.11
N LYS A 199 -7.58 14.18 -22.51
CA LYS A 199 -8.83 14.12 -23.30
C LYS A 199 -10.02 14.73 -22.54
N LEU A 200 -10.11 14.52 -21.24
CA LEU A 200 -11.18 15.09 -20.40
C LEU A 200 -11.06 16.61 -20.18
N ILE A 201 -9.86 17.18 -20.29
CA ILE A 201 -9.64 18.63 -20.12
C ILE A 201 -9.87 19.39 -21.43
N ASN A 202 -9.66 18.73 -22.58
CA ASN A 202 -9.78 19.34 -23.90
C ASN A 202 -11.20 19.20 -24.52
N ASN A 203 -12.11 18.51 -23.83
CA ASN A 203 -13.53 18.42 -24.15
C ASN A 203 -14.33 19.22 -23.12
#